data_AF-A0A3A5WY18-F1
#
_entry.id   AF-A0A3A5WY18-F1
#
_cell.length_a   1.000
_cell.length_b   1.000
_cell.length_c   1.000
_cell.angle_alpha   90.00
_cell.angle_beta   90.00
_cell.angle_gamma   90.00
#
_symmetry.space_group_name_H-M   'P 1'
#
loop_
_entity.id
_entity.type
_entity.pdbx_description
1 polymer ?
#
loop_
_entity_poly.entity_id
_entity_poly.type
_entity_poly.pdbx_seq_one_letter_code
_entity_poly.pdbx_strand_id
1 'polypeptide(L)'
;MGWLGLDDTDHLGGGCTTLTMHRLLASLPHGVQLIGDPSLVRLYPMAKARTRGNAALSAELNVHIDPDAWLAWLESYWSSTIEPLAGQCTASTHAARPQVPSDPGLVWYESKPSEEFYRKAVRKEVVLDDGPAPAWSKGGTGKIGAMAAVAWSGHATTWEGIAWRDESKQSRRLDEEALRALDRDERLFACRDPRQGRGLLAPRGASPVLCGIRGTERSAVADAMQTLLTAEGTEPASGQRVFRTNQGSGDHLRPPIQATIESVDVIQGGHVALRTDRGTWLAFAPSGLIREVASRLCPGDVVQGLGLQSTKPGREGLHLEALQHLSGPLRNLRRPTCPACRKRMKSAGKGQGLRCTNCDHTDDDRWVGDEVVPSGWVQPPLDRRRHLAPDMSTWKPEPLLDRNNAPTSS
;
A
#
# COMPACT_ATOMS: atom_id res chain seq x y z
N MET A 1 -13.38 29.22 -1.63
CA MET A 1 -12.53 28.01 -1.44
C MET A 1 -12.90 27.01 -2.51
N GLY A 2 -11.98 26.12 -2.88
CA GLY A 2 -12.28 25.00 -3.76
C GLY A 2 -11.16 23.97 -3.79
N TRP A 3 -11.38 22.87 -4.50
CA TRP A 3 -10.49 21.72 -4.54
C TRP A 3 -10.05 21.40 -5.96
N LEU A 4 -8.74 21.29 -6.14
CA LEU A 4 -8.11 20.93 -7.39
C LEU A 4 -7.61 19.49 -7.31
N GLY A 5 -7.82 18.69 -8.35
CA GLY A 5 -7.28 17.33 -8.47
C GLY A 5 -6.46 17.17 -9.74
N LEU A 6 -5.37 16.40 -9.68
CA LEU A 6 -4.48 16.10 -10.80
C LEU A 6 -4.05 14.63 -10.76
N ASP A 7 -4.06 13.96 -11.92
CA ASP A 7 -3.47 12.62 -12.07
C ASP A 7 -2.91 12.37 -13.48
N ASP A 8 -2.17 11.26 -13.62
CA ASP A 8 -1.71 10.63 -14.86
C ASP A 8 -0.83 11.51 -15.77
N THR A 9 0.06 12.28 -15.14
CA THR A 9 1.07 13.11 -15.84
C THR A 9 2.47 12.46 -15.86
N ASP A 10 2.60 11.26 -15.30
CA ASP A 10 3.88 10.55 -15.20
C ASP A 10 4.02 9.46 -16.27
N HIS A 11 5.26 9.25 -16.75
CA HIS A 11 5.58 8.13 -17.64
C HIS A 11 6.98 7.57 -17.28
N LEU A 12 7.38 6.44 -17.87
CA LEU A 12 8.63 5.78 -17.46
C LEU A 12 9.92 6.49 -17.90
N GLY A 13 9.87 7.36 -18.91
CA GLY A 13 11.02 8.06 -19.48
C GLY A 13 11.28 9.47 -18.94
N GLY A 14 10.39 9.96 -18.10
CA GLY A 14 10.35 11.35 -17.63
C GLY A 14 8.97 11.65 -17.04
N GLY A 15 8.77 12.82 -16.43
CA GLY A 15 7.47 13.18 -15.85
C GLY A 15 7.20 12.60 -14.46
N CYS A 16 6.44 13.34 -13.65
CA CYS A 16 6.11 12.97 -12.28
C CYS A 16 4.91 13.78 -11.79
N THR A 17 3.79 13.11 -11.47
CA THR A 17 2.56 13.76 -10.99
C THR A 17 2.77 14.64 -9.78
N THR A 18 3.70 14.27 -8.89
CA THR A 18 4.02 15.09 -7.72
C THR A 18 4.80 16.36 -8.08
N LEU A 19 5.69 16.30 -9.08
CA LEU A 19 6.39 17.48 -9.60
C LEU A 19 5.44 18.40 -10.38
N THR A 20 4.57 17.83 -11.22
CA THR A 20 3.58 18.60 -11.99
C THR A 20 2.65 19.37 -11.05
N MET A 21 2.14 18.72 -10.00
CA MET A 21 1.36 19.41 -8.97
C MET A 21 2.18 20.48 -8.24
N HIS A 22 3.45 20.21 -7.90
CA HIS A 22 4.29 21.21 -7.26
C HIS A 22 4.46 22.46 -8.13
N ARG A 23 4.71 22.29 -9.43
CA ARG A 23 4.83 23.38 -10.42
C ARG A 23 3.52 24.15 -10.57
N LEU A 24 2.39 23.44 -10.65
CA LEU A 24 1.06 24.05 -10.70
C LEU A 24 0.83 24.95 -9.49
N LEU A 25 1.04 24.42 -8.29
CA LEU A 25 0.86 25.15 -7.04
C LEU A 25 1.85 26.32 -6.88
N ALA A 26 3.05 26.22 -7.45
CA ALA A 26 4.02 27.32 -7.45
C ALA A 26 3.67 28.42 -8.47
N SER A 27 2.87 28.10 -9.49
CA SER A 27 2.45 29.01 -10.55
C SER A 27 1.09 29.68 -10.34
N LEU A 28 0.45 29.45 -9.19
CA LEU A 28 -0.88 30.01 -8.89
C LEU A 28 -0.89 31.53 -9.06
N PRO A 29 -1.95 32.09 -9.66
CA PRO A 29 -2.03 33.53 -9.90
C PRO A 29 -2.21 34.28 -8.58
N HIS A 30 -1.92 35.59 -8.61
CA HIS A 30 -2.20 36.45 -7.46
C HIS A 30 -3.68 36.35 -7.07
N GLY A 31 -3.96 36.29 -5.76
CA GLY A 31 -5.31 36.06 -5.23
C GLY A 31 -5.71 34.59 -5.10
N VAL A 32 -4.86 33.64 -5.50
CA VAL A 32 -5.08 32.20 -5.26
C VAL A 32 -3.98 31.64 -4.35
N GLN A 33 -4.38 30.96 -3.28
CA GLN A 33 -3.45 30.44 -2.27
C GLN A 33 -3.77 29.00 -1.90
N LEU A 34 -2.72 28.20 -1.70
CA LEU A 34 -2.85 26.85 -1.15
C LEU A 34 -3.22 26.89 0.33
N ILE A 35 -4.20 26.08 0.72
CA ILE A 35 -4.60 25.86 2.12
C ILE A 35 -3.99 24.54 2.60
N GLY A 36 -3.13 24.62 3.62
CA GLY A 36 -2.49 23.45 4.24
C GLY A 36 -1.58 22.67 3.28
N ASP A 37 -1.44 21.37 3.52
CA ASP A 37 -0.68 20.47 2.66
C ASP A 37 -1.56 19.85 1.57
N PRO A 38 -1.07 19.69 0.34
CA PRO A 38 -1.76 18.92 -0.67
C PRO A 38 -1.76 17.44 -0.32
N SER A 39 -2.71 16.72 -0.91
CA SER A 39 -2.88 15.29 -0.71
C SER A 39 -2.15 14.47 -1.77
N LEU A 40 -1.54 13.37 -1.34
CA LEU A 40 -1.10 12.28 -2.21
C LEU A 40 -1.92 11.04 -1.87
N VAL A 41 -2.80 10.67 -2.81
CA VAL A 41 -3.82 9.64 -2.62
C VAL A 41 -3.52 8.45 -3.50
N ARG A 42 -3.16 7.33 -2.88
CA ARG A 42 -2.99 6.04 -3.57
C ARG A 42 -4.35 5.42 -3.86
N LEU A 43 -4.53 4.94 -5.08
CA LEU A 43 -5.77 4.32 -5.56
C LEU A 43 -5.58 2.81 -5.74
N TYR A 44 -6.57 2.14 -6.35
CA TYR A 44 -6.62 0.68 -6.42
C TYR A 44 -5.30 0.03 -6.89
N PRO A 45 -4.60 -0.76 -6.04
CA PRO A 45 -3.27 -1.28 -6.36
C PRO A 45 -3.24 -2.31 -7.48
N MET A 46 -4.38 -2.76 -8.00
CA MET A 46 -4.50 -3.73 -9.09
C MET A 46 -5.03 -3.14 -10.41
N ALA A 47 -5.25 -1.82 -10.48
CA ALA A 47 -5.70 -1.13 -11.69
C ALA A 47 -4.85 -1.47 -12.93
N LYS A 48 -5.50 -1.65 -14.08
CA LYS A 48 -4.87 -2.12 -15.32
C LYS A 48 -3.99 -1.06 -15.98
N ALA A 49 -4.43 0.19 -15.99
CA ALA A 49 -3.75 1.33 -16.61
C ALA A 49 -2.81 2.11 -15.67
N ARG A 50 -2.42 1.56 -14.52
CA ARG A 50 -1.58 2.30 -13.55
C ARG A 50 -0.12 2.46 -13.98
N THR A 51 0.43 3.63 -13.67
CA THR A 51 1.87 3.86 -13.49
C THR A 51 2.36 3.25 -12.16
N ARG A 52 3.67 3.32 -11.85
CA ARG A 52 4.22 2.69 -10.64
C ARG A 52 3.71 3.41 -9.40
N GLY A 53 2.76 2.79 -8.71
CA GLY A 53 2.26 3.24 -7.41
C GLY A 53 0.88 3.91 -7.43
N ASN A 54 0.26 4.12 -8.61
CA ASN A 54 -1.13 4.55 -8.79
C ASN A 54 -1.57 5.67 -7.82
N ALA A 55 -0.99 6.86 -7.93
CA ALA A 55 -1.23 7.97 -7.01
C ALA A 55 -1.74 9.19 -7.74
N ALA A 56 -2.87 9.71 -7.27
CA ALA A 56 -3.45 10.97 -7.70
C ALA A 56 -3.27 12.03 -6.61
N LEU A 57 -3.22 13.30 -7.02
CA LEU A 57 -2.96 14.41 -6.12
C LEU A 57 -4.16 15.34 -6.03
N SER A 58 -4.33 15.99 -4.87
CA SER A 58 -5.31 17.07 -4.72
C SER A 58 -4.79 18.21 -3.87
N ALA A 59 -5.33 19.41 -4.05
CA ALA A 59 -5.03 20.59 -3.27
C ALA A 59 -6.31 21.34 -2.90
N GLU A 60 -6.32 21.94 -1.74
CA GLU A 60 -7.39 22.84 -1.30
C GLU A 60 -6.90 24.28 -1.48
N LEU A 61 -7.67 25.11 -2.17
CA LEU A 61 -7.28 26.45 -2.57
C LEU A 61 -8.25 27.50 -2.04
N ASN A 62 -7.71 28.61 -1.58
CA ASN A 62 -8.44 29.85 -1.38
C ASN A 62 -8.36 30.66 -2.68
N VAL A 63 -9.50 30.92 -3.31
CA VAL A 63 -9.59 31.62 -4.61
C VAL A 63 -10.34 32.93 -4.36
N HIS A 64 -9.62 34.05 -4.42
CA HIS A 64 -10.12 35.43 -4.24
C HIS A 64 -10.05 36.25 -5.53
N ILE A 65 -10.14 35.58 -6.67
CA ILE A 65 -10.26 36.20 -7.98
C ILE A 65 -11.62 35.88 -8.58
N ASP A 66 -11.98 36.62 -9.61
CA ASP A 66 -13.21 36.39 -10.36
C ASP A 66 -13.29 34.92 -10.88
N PRO A 67 -14.43 34.24 -10.76
CA PRO A 67 -14.58 32.86 -11.20
C PRO A 67 -14.22 32.63 -12.68
N ASP A 68 -14.59 33.53 -13.59
CA ASP A 68 -14.28 33.39 -15.00
C ASP A 68 -12.78 33.56 -15.25
N ALA A 69 -12.14 34.49 -14.55
CA ALA A 69 -10.68 34.65 -14.58
C ALA A 69 -9.95 33.40 -14.04
N TRP A 70 -10.47 32.76 -13.00
CA TRP A 70 -9.93 31.51 -12.47
C TRP A 70 -10.04 30.35 -13.48
N LEU A 71 -11.22 30.17 -14.08
CA LEU A 71 -11.43 29.13 -15.08
C LEU A 71 -10.57 29.36 -16.34
N ALA A 72 -10.43 30.62 -16.77
CA ALA A 72 -9.55 30.98 -17.87
C ALA A 72 -8.08 30.69 -17.55
N TRP A 73 -7.63 30.94 -16.32
CA TRP A 73 -6.28 30.57 -15.89
C TRP A 73 -6.07 29.05 -15.90
N LEU A 74 -7.04 28.27 -15.39
CA LEU A 74 -6.99 26.80 -15.43
C LEU A 74 -6.88 26.26 -16.86
N GLU A 75 -7.68 26.80 -17.78
CA GLU A 75 -7.64 26.45 -19.21
C GLU A 75 -6.27 26.78 -19.82
N SER A 76 -5.75 27.98 -19.58
CA SER A 76 -4.44 28.39 -20.07
C SER A 76 -3.30 27.54 -19.51
N TYR A 77 -3.36 27.20 -18.22
CA TYR A 77 -2.35 26.36 -17.59
C TYR A 77 -2.40 24.93 -18.13
N TRP A 78 -3.60 24.38 -18.31
CA TRP A 78 -3.82 23.08 -18.93
C TRP A 78 -3.16 23.00 -20.30
N SER A 79 -3.53 23.89 -21.24
CA SER A 79 -3.05 23.81 -22.62
C SER A 79 -1.56 24.10 -22.77
N SER A 80 -0.99 24.97 -21.93
CA SER A 80 0.44 25.31 -22.00
C SER A 80 1.35 24.27 -21.34
N THR A 81 0.90 23.60 -20.27
CA THR A 81 1.78 22.85 -19.37
C THR A 81 1.40 21.38 -19.20
N ILE A 82 0.10 21.05 -19.16
CA ILE A 82 -0.36 19.68 -18.83
C ILE A 82 -0.72 18.90 -20.09
N GLU A 83 -1.47 19.50 -21.02
CA GLU A 83 -1.85 18.87 -22.29
C GLU A 83 -0.66 18.34 -23.10
N PRO A 84 0.50 19.05 -23.17
CA PRO A 84 1.68 18.53 -23.87
C PRO A 84 2.29 17.27 -23.23
N LEU A 85 1.89 16.92 -22.01
CA LEU A 85 2.34 15.69 -21.32
C LEU A 85 1.54 14.46 -21.74
N ALA A 86 0.42 14.63 -22.44
CA ALA A 86 -0.43 13.53 -22.89
C ALA A 86 0.27 12.68 -23.97
N GLY A 87 0.00 11.38 -23.98
CA GLY A 87 0.51 10.43 -24.97
C GLY A 87 1.99 10.06 -24.79
N GLN A 88 2.66 10.54 -23.74
CA GLN A 88 4.04 10.20 -23.46
C GLN A 88 4.13 8.78 -22.92
N CYS A 89 4.92 7.93 -23.59
CA CYS A 89 5.11 6.54 -23.21
C CYS A 89 6.57 6.15 -23.43
N THR A 90 7.16 5.47 -22.46
CA THR A 90 8.51 4.93 -22.59
C THR A 90 8.47 3.46 -22.24
N ALA A 91 9.01 2.63 -23.12
CA ALA A 91 9.05 1.19 -22.91
C ALA A 91 9.85 0.85 -21.65
N SER A 92 9.37 -0.13 -20.88
CA SER A 92 10.13 -0.65 -19.75
C SER A 92 11.27 -1.53 -20.25
N THR A 93 12.49 -1.28 -19.78
CA THR A 93 13.66 -2.13 -20.02
C THR A 93 13.74 -3.33 -19.07
N HIS A 94 12.86 -3.40 -18.05
CA HIS A 94 12.98 -4.37 -16.95
C HIS A 94 11.69 -5.15 -16.64
N ALA A 95 10.54 -4.79 -17.21
CA ALA A 95 9.28 -5.48 -16.99
C ALA A 95 8.51 -5.68 -18.30
N ALA A 96 8.06 -6.91 -18.56
CA ALA A 96 7.24 -7.26 -19.74
C ALA A 96 5.80 -6.71 -19.70
N ARG A 97 5.49 -5.75 -18.81
CA ARG A 97 4.15 -5.17 -18.71
C ARG A 97 3.97 -4.11 -19.81
N PRO A 98 2.89 -4.16 -20.61
CA PRO A 98 2.54 -3.08 -21.52
C PRO A 98 2.45 -1.76 -20.75
N GLN A 99 3.19 -0.76 -21.22
CA GLN A 99 3.10 0.59 -20.67
C GLN A 99 1.91 1.29 -21.33
N VAL A 100 1.11 1.96 -20.51
CA VAL A 100 0.00 2.78 -21.00
C VAL A 100 0.54 4.21 -21.14
N PRO A 101 0.27 4.90 -22.25
CA PRO A 101 0.61 6.31 -22.39
C PRO A 101 -0.07 7.14 -21.29
N SER A 102 0.59 8.22 -20.86
CA SER A 102 -0.03 9.19 -19.95
C SER A 102 -1.30 9.77 -20.57
N ASP A 103 -2.37 9.83 -19.79
CA ASP A 103 -3.63 10.46 -20.16
C ASP A 103 -4.09 11.42 -19.03
N PRO A 104 -3.41 12.58 -18.89
CA PRO A 104 -3.60 13.48 -17.77
C PRO A 104 -5.06 13.87 -17.53
N GLY A 105 -5.38 14.17 -16.28
CA GLY A 105 -6.66 14.77 -15.92
C GLY A 105 -6.52 15.83 -14.85
N LEU A 106 -7.17 16.97 -15.07
CA LEU A 106 -7.26 18.07 -14.11
C LEU A 106 -8.75 18.36 -13.84
N VAL A 107 -9.12 18.46 -12.56
CA VAL A 107 -10.50 18.71 -12.14
C VAL A 107 -10.54 19.81 -11.08
N TRP A 108 -11.61 20.59 -11.10
CA TRP A 108 -11.89 21.65 -10.13
C TRP A 108 -13.29 21.47 -9.54
N TYR A 109 -13.37 21.59 -8.21
CA TYR A 109 -14.60 21.54 -7.44
C TYR A 109 -14.73 22.77 -6.55
N GLU A 110 -15.90 23.41 -6.58
CA GLU A 110 -16.24 24.49 -5.63
C GLU A 110 -16.66 23.95 -4.26
N SER A 111 -17.12 22.69 -4.22
CA SER A 111 -17.48 21.96 -3.02
C SER A 111 -16.87 20.56 -3.04
N LYS A 112 -16.30 20.12 -1.90
CA LYS A 112 -15.68 18.81 -1.81
C LYS A 112 -16.72 17.68 -2.07
N PRO A 113 -16.45 16.77 -3.01
CA PRO A 113 -17.35 15.66 -3.32
C PRO A 113 -17.33 14.58 -2.21
N SER A 114 -18.33 13.69 -2.23
CA SER A 114 -18.46 12.59 -1.27
C SER A 114 -17.27 11.63 -1.29
N GLU A 115 -16.84 11.19 -0.11
CA GLU A 115 -15.77 10.20 0.07
C GLU A 115 -16.11 8.83 -0.54
N GLU A 116 -17.38 8.56 -0.84
CA GLU A 116 -17.82 7.30 -1.44
C GLU A 116 -17.08 6.98 -2.75
N PHE A 117 -16.83 7.99 -3.59
CA PHE A 117 -16.10 7.79 -4.84
C PHE A 117 -14.66 7.37 -4.59
N TYR A 118 -13.97 8.00 -3.63
CA TYR A 118 -12.64 7.58 -3.19
C TYR A 118 -12.65 6.13 -2.70
N ARG A 119 -13.61 5.74 -1.83
CA ARG A 119 -13.71 4.38 -1.28
C ARG A 119 -13.94 3.33 -2.37
N LYS A 120 -14.65 3.67 -3.44
CA LYS A 120 -14.78 2.81 -4.63
C LYS A 120 -13.45 2.73 -5.40
N ALA A 121 -12.84 3.87 -5.72
CA ALA A 121 -11.63 3.98 -6.53
C ALA A 121 -10.36 3.39 -5.87
N VAL A 122 -10.30 3.29 -4.54
CA VAL A 122 -9.18 2.66 -3.82
C VAL A 122 -9.32 1.13 -3.73
N ARG A 123 -10.53 0.58 -3.92
CA ARG A 123 -10.84 -0.86 -3.76
C ARG A 123 -11.06 -1.62 -5.05
N LYS A 124 -11.39 -0.94 -6.15
CA LYS A 124 -11.66 -1.55 -7.46
C LYS A 124 -11.38 -0.58 -8.61
N GLU A 125 -11.38 -1.12 -9.82
CA GLU A 125 -11.39 -0.33 -11.06
C GLU A 125 -12.75 0.38 -11.19
N VAL A 126 -12.72 1.66 -11.55
CA VAL A 126 -13.90 2.52 -11.76
C VAL A 126 -13.83 3.15 -13.14
N VAL A 127 -14.98 3.56 -13.68
CA VAL A 127 -15.05 4.26 -14.97
C VAL A 127 -15.29 5.75 -14.74
N LEU A 128 -15.02 6.56 -15.77
CA LEU A 128 -15.11 8.02 -15.67
C LEU A 128 -16.53 8.49 -15.32
N ASP A 129 -17.55 7.84 -15.89
CA ASP A 129 -18.96 8.19 -15.72
C ASP A 129 -19.49 7.94 -14.29
N ASP A 130 -18.78 7.14 -13.48
CA ASP A 130 -19.11 6.93 -12.07
C ASP A 130 -18.66 8.10 -11.17
N GLY A 131 -17.88 9.04 -11.73
CA GLY A 131 -17.27 10.15 -11.01
C GLY A 131 -18.26 11.24 -10.63
N PRO A 132 -18.05 11.94 -9.49
CA PRO A 132 -18.80 13.15 -9.19
C PRO A 132 -18.56 14.21 -10.29
N ALA A 133 -19.57 15.02 -10.59
CA ALA A 133 -19.44 16.07 -11.61
C ALA A 133 -18.58 17.24 -11.07
N PRO A 134 -17.44 17.57 -11.68
CA PRO A 134 -16.66 18.74 -11.32
C PRO A 134 -17.28 20.02 -11.89
N ALA A 135 -16.98 21.17 -11.27
CA ALA A 135 -17.35 22.48 -11.81
C ALA A 135 -16.57 22.80 -13.10
N TRP A 136 -15.33 22.29 -13.19
CA TRP A 136 -14.53 22.35 -14.40
C TRP A 136 -13.61 21.13 -14.50
N SER A 137 -13.38 20.62 -15.71
CA SER A 137 -12.40 19.55 -15.92
C SER A 137 -11.85 19.51 -17.35
N LYS A 138 -10.62 19.01 -17.48
CA LYS A 138 -9.94 18.73 -18.75
C LYS A 138 -9.16 17.43 -18.68
N GLY A 139 -8.88 16.86 -19.87
CA GLY A 139 -8.15 15.60 -20.02
C GLY A 139 -9.02 14.35 -20.11
N GLY A 140 -8.38 13.19 -20.01
CA GLY A 140 -9.00 11.88 -20.20
C GLY A 140 -9.17 11.11 -18.90
N THR A 141 -8.62 9.90 -18.84
CA THR A 141 -8.79 8.93 -17.76
C THR A 141 -8.14 9.35 -16.45
N GLY A 142 -7.10 10.19 -16.46
CA GLY A 142 -6.54 10.81 -15.25
C GLY A 142 -7.57 11.58 -14.43
N LYS A 143 -8.71 11.99 -15.01
CA LYS A 143 -9.81 12.59 -14.25
C LYS A 143 -10.34 11.65 -13.17
N ILE A 144 -10.36 10.34 -13.40
CA ILE A 144 -10.80 9.35 -12.40
C ILE A 144 -9.98 9.51 -11.12
N GLY A 145 -8.66 9.52 -11.24
CA GLY A 145 -7.79 9.64 -10.08
C GLY A 145 -7.84 11.04 -9.46
N ALA A 146 -7.86 12.08 -10.29
CA ALA A 146 -8.01 13.46 -9.84
C ALA A 146 -9.29 13.67 -8.99
N MET A 147 -10.43 13.13 -9.44
CA MET A 147 -11.68 13.15 -8.69
C MET A 147 -11.60 12.33 -7.40
N ALA A 148 -10.97 11.16 -7.44
CA ALA A 148 -10.80 10.31 -6.25
C ALA A 148 -9.89 10.96 -5.20
N ALA A 149 -8.84 11.68 -5.62
CA ALA A 149 -7.96 12.42 -4.72
C ALA A 149 -8.70 13.56 -4.03
N VAL A 150 -9.52 14.31 -4.77
CA VAL A 150 -10.36 15.40 -4.21
C VAL A 150 -11.44 14.86 -3.28
N ALA A 151 -12.05 13.71 -3.61
CA ALA A 151 -13.05 13.04 -2.78
C ALA A 151 -12.49 12.47 -1.47
N TRP A 152 -11.19 12.20 -1.38
CA TRP A 152 -10.60 11.68 -0.16
C TRP A 152 -10.78 12.67 1.01
N SER A 153 -11.30 12.17 2.14
CA SER A 153 -11.64 12.97 3.32
C SER A 153 -10.46 13.78 3.87
N GLY A 154 -9.22 13.32 3.64
CA GLY A 154 -8.02 13.97 4.13
C GLY A 154 -7.62 13.53 5.53
N HIS A 155 -8.25 12.47 6.05
CA HIS A 155 -7.84 11.78 7.28
C HIS A 155 -6.50 11.07 7.03
N ALA A 156 -5.41 11.84 7.14
CA ALA A 156 -4.07 11.36 6.91
C ALA A 156 -3.64 10.43 8.05
N THR A 157 -3.21 9.23 7.69
CA THR A 157 -2.51 8.31 8.59
C THR A 157 -1.01 8.56 8.57
N THR A 158 -0.51 9.17 7.49
CA THR A 158 0.92 9.40 7.25
C THR A 158 1.15 10.63 6.38
N TRP A 159 2.37 11.17 6.44
CA TRP A 159 2.87 12.24 5.61
C TRP A 159 4.02 11.74 4.75
N GLU A 160 4.16 12.29 3.53
CA GLU A 160 5.30 12.04 2.65
C GLU A 160 5.89 13.37 2.19
N GLY A 161 7.13 13.64 2.57
CA GLY A 161 7.94 14.74 2.06
C GLY A 161 8.65 14.29 0.80
N ILE A 162 8.51 15.03 -0.29
CA ILE A 162 9.16 14.72 -1.57
C ILE A 162 10.02 15.90 -1.97
N ALA A 163 11.27 15.63 -2.29
CA ALA A 163 12.17 16.57 -2.95
C ALA A 163 12.38 16.15 -4.40
N TRP A 164 12.54 17.13 -5.27
CA TRP A 164 12.88 16.93 -6.67
C TRP A 164 14.25 17.52 -6.95
N ARG A 165 14.89 17.02 -8.00
CA ARG A 165 16.14 17.56 -8.53
C ARG A 165 15.93 18.01 -9.97
N ASP A 166 16.87 18.82 -10.46
CA ASP A 166 16.92 19.12 -11.88
C ASP A 166 17.25 17.87 -12.69
N GLU A 167 16.83 17.87 -13.95
CA GLU A 167 17.00 16.72 -14.84
C GLU A 167 18.49 16.38 -14.95
N SER A 168 18.82 15.20 -14.43
CA SER A 168 20.20 14.69 -14.41
C SER A 168 20.17 13.20 -14.67
N LYS A 169 21.16 12.74 -15.44
CA LYS A 169 21.40 11.30 -15.68
C LYS A 169 22.32 10.68 -14.63
N GLN A 170 22.84 11.48 -13.69
CA GLN A 170 23.76 11.01 -12.66
C GLN A 170 23.03 10.21 -11.58
N SER A 171 23.77 9.39 -10.83
CA SER A 171 23.23 8.75 -9.63
C SER A 171 22.78 9.80 -8.62
N ARG A 172 21.75 9.47 -7.84
CA ARG A 172 21.30 10.35 -6.76
C ARG A 172 22.32 10.38 -5.62
N ARG A 173 22.63 11.57 -5.13
CA ARG A 173 23.55 11.79 -4.02
C ARG A 173 22.78 12.31 -2.81
N LEU A 174 22.71 11.47 -1.77
CA LEU A 174 22.11 11.78 -0.48
C LEU A 174 23.18 11.55 0.59
N ASP A 175 23.20 12.41 1.60
CA ASP A 175 24.12 12.29 2.73
C ASP A 175 23.81 11.06 3.59
N GLU A 176 24.73 10.08 3.63
CA GLU A 176 24.50 8.83 4.34
C GLU A 176 24.49 8.98 5.86
N GLU A 177 25.14 10.01 6.41
CA GLU A 177 25.16 10.27 7.85
C GLU A 177 23.83 10.86 8.31
N ALA A 178 23.32 11.85 7.58
CA ALA A 178 21.97 12.39 7.78
C ALA A 178 20.93 11.27 7.69
N LEU A 179 21.02 10.39 6.68
CA LEU A 179 20.10 9.26 6.56
C LEU A 179 20.14 8.31 7.75
N ARG A 180 21.32 8.00 8.29
CA ARG A 180 21.45 7.16 9.50
C ARG A 180 20.88 7.83 10.74
N ALA A 181 20.98 9.16 10.84
CA ALA A 181 20.38 9.89 11.95
C ALA A 181 18.85 9.83 11.88
N LEU A 182 18.28 10.08 10.70
CA LEU A 182 16.83 10.04 10.46
C LEU A 182 16.22 8.64 10.64
N ASP A 183 16.97 7.57 10.37
CA ASP A 183 16.53 6.18 10.55
C ASP A 183 16.27 5.81 12.02
N ARG A 184 16.80 6.59 12.97
CA ARG A 184 16.58 6.38 14.40
C ARG A 184 15.30 7.03 14.93
N ASP A 185 14.64 7.87 14.13
CA ASP A 185 13.39 8.51 14.52
C ASP A 185 12.23 7.56 14.25
N GLU A 186 11.62 7.01 15.31
CA GLU A 186 10.50 6.06 15.22
C GLU A 186 9.25 6.64 14.54
N ARG A 187 9.16 7.98 14.44
CA ARG A 187 8.09 8.68 13.72
C ARG A 187 8.30 8.62 12.21
N LEU A 188 9.49 8.26 11.75
CA LEU A 188 9.86 8.09 10.35
C LEU A 188 10.03 6.59 10.06
N PHE A 189 9.27 6.06 9.11
CA PHE A 189 9.33 4.64 8.76
C PHE A 189 9.87 4.39 7.35
N ALA A 190 10.41 5.43 6.70
CA ALA A 190 11.09 5.34 5.43
C ALA A 190 12.46 6.04 5.50
N CYS A 191 13.46 5.34 6.05
CA CYS A 191 14.86 5.80 6.03
C CYS A 191 15.83 4.76 5.42
N ARG A 192 15.51 3.46 5.38
CA ARG A 192 16.25 2.47 4.56
C ARG A 192 15.51 1.12 4.41
N ASP A 193 15.79 0.42 3.31
CA ASP A 193 15.61 -1.04 3.27
C ASP A 193 16.80 -1.67 4.04
N PRO A 194 16.57 -2.43 5.11
CA PRO A 194 17.64 -3.04 5.90
C PRO A 194 18.47 -4.09 5.13
N ARG A 195 18.02 -4.53 3.95
CA ARG A 195 18.70 -5.57 3.15
C ARG A 195 19.37 -5.04 1.89
N GLN A 196 18.97 -3.88 1.38
CA GLN A 196 19.58 -3.24 0.21
C GLN A 196 19.55 -1.72 0.35
N GLY A 197 20.72 -1.11 0.56
CA GLY A 197 20.86 0.34 0.68
C GLY A 197 20.13 1.14 -0.41
N ARG A 198 19.61 2.31 -0.01
CA ARG A 198 19.06 3.40 -0.84
C ARG A 198 17.69 3.19 -1.51
N GLY A 199 17.15 1.97 -1.56
CA GLY A 199 15.96 1.66 -2.39
C GLY A 199 14.63 2.32 -1.99
N LEU A 200 14.47 2.75 -0.73
CA LEU A 200 13.21 3.30 -0.21
C LEU A 200 13.06 4.82 -0.41
N LEU A 201 14.17 5.55 -0.36
CA LEU A 201 14.17 7.01 -0.38
C LEU A 201 14.25 7.57 -1.79
N ALA A 202 15.08 6.96 -2.64
CA ALA A 202 15.44 7.49 -3.95
C ALA A 202 14.97 6.50 -5.03
N PRO A 203 14.00 6.88 -5.90
CA PRO A 203 13.63 6.02 -7.01
C PRO A 203 14.82 5.81 -7.94
N ARG A 204 14.96 4.61 -8.50
CA ARG A 204 15.96 4.32 -9.53
C ARG A 204 15.47 4.86 -10.88
N GLY A 205 16.40 5.30 -11.73
CA GLY A 205 16.10 5.72 -13.11
C GLY A 205 15.89 7.23 -13.27
N ALA A 206 15.24 7.61 -14.38
CA ALA A 206 15.11 8.98 -14.89
C ALA A 206 14.06 9.85 -14.17
N SER A 207 13.44 9.35 -13.10
CA SER A 207 12.46 10.11 -12.33
C SER A 207 13.08 11.42 -11.80
N PRO A 208 12.33 12.54 -11.72
CA PRO A 208 12.84 13.79 -11.16
C PRO A 208 12.86 13.80 -9.63
N VAL A 209 12.27 12.81 -8.95
CA VAL A 209 12.26 12.74 -7.49
C VAL A 209 13.68 12.47 -6.98
N LEU A 210 14.22 13.36 -6.14
CA LEU A 210 15.49 13.21 -5.46
C LEU A 210 15.37 12.21 -4.31
N CYS A 211 14.46 12.51 -3.37
CA CYS A 211 14.14 11.64 -2.25
C CYS A 211 12.67 11.78 -1.81
N GLY A 212 12.17 10.76 -1.13
CA GLY A 212 10.89 10.76 -0.43
C GLY A 212 11.04 10.25 0.99
N ILE A 213 10.66 11.05 1.99
CA ILE A 213 10.68 10.69 3.41
C ILE A 213 9.23 10.52 3.89
N ARG A 214 8.94 9.44 4.61
CA ARG A 214 7.61 9.17 5.16
C ARG A 214 7.64 9.10 6.68
N GLY A 215 6.57 9.60 7.29
CA GLY A 215 6.39 9.56 8.73
C GLY A 215 4.95 9.65 9.16
N THR A 216 4.72 9.41 10.45
CA THR A 216 3.41 9.50 11.11
C THR A 216 3.10 10.90 11.62
N GLU A 217 4.07 11.83 11.54
CA GLU A 217 3.91 13.22 11.97
C GLU A 217 4.39 14.17 10.86
N ARG A 218 3.60 15.22 10.61
CA ARG A 218 3.94 16.25 9.62
C ARG A 218 5.26 16.96 9.95
N SER A 219 5.43 17.38 11.20
CA SER A 219 6.62 18.12 11.66
C SER A 219 7.87 17.27 11.51
N ALA A 220 7.84 16.01 11.97
CA ALA A 220 8.96 15.08 11.84
C ALA A 220 9.39 14.91 10.36
N VAL A 221 8.44 14.79 9.44
CA VAL A 221 8.73 14.70 8.00
C VAL A 221 9.34 16.01 7.46
N ALA A 222 8.80 17.18 7.84
CA ALA A 222 9.33 18.47 7.41
C ALA A 222 10.76 18.70 7.94
N ASP A 223 11.01 18.41 9.21
CA ASP A 223 12.31 18.55 9.84
C ASP A 223 13.33 17.60 9.18
N ALA A 224 12.93 16.35 8.94
CA ALA A 224 13.76 15.35 8.27
C ALA A 224 14.15 15.77 6.84
N MET A 225 13.19 16.31 6.09
CA MET A 225 13.46 16.87 4.76
C MET A 225 14.46 18.01 4.84
N GLN A 226 14.28 18.94 5.79
CA GLN A 226 15.20 20.05 5.99
C GLN A 226 16.61 19.55 6.32
N THR A 227 16.75 18.65 7.30
CA THR A 227 18.04 18.06 7.70
C THR A 227 18.74 17.38 6.53
N LEU A 228 18.03 16.57 5.76
CA LEU A 228 18.63 15.84 4.64
C LEU A 228 19.05 16.77 3.50
N LEU A 229 18.23 17.75 3.16
CA LEU A 229 18.48 18.66 2.04
C LEU A 229 19.58 19.70 2.32
N THR A 230 19.86 20.02 3.59
CA THR A 230 20.97 20.91 3.95
C THR A 230 22.28 20.18 4.24
N ALA A 231 22.27 18.85 4.28
CA ALA A 231 23.48 18.07 4.52
C ALA A 231 24.47 18.20 3.34
N GLU A 232 25.75 18.38 3.64
CA GLU A 232 26.79 18.61 2.62
C GLU A 232 26.89 17.48 1.58
N GLY A 233 26.62 16.24 2.00
CA GLY A 233 26.62 15.08 1.11
C GLY A 233 25.41 15.01 0.16
N THR A 234 24.38 15.82 0.34
CA THR A 234 23.15 15.79 -0.48
C THR A 234 23.26 16.73 -1.69
N GLU A 235 22.80 16.29 -2.87
CA GLU A 235 22.73 17.18 -4.04
C GLU A 235 21.60 18.22 -3.90
N PRO A 236 21.72 19.40 -4.53
CA PRO A 236 20.68 20.43 -4.46
C PRO A 236 19.33 19.93 -4.97
N ALA A 237 18.27 20.23 -4.22
CA ALA A 237 16.91 20.02 -4.67
C ALA A 237 16.41 21.26 -5.44
N SER A 238 15.70 21.04 -6.54
CA SER A 238 15.01 22.09 -7.29
C SER A 238 13.69 22.51 -6.63
N GLY A 239 13.17 21.69 -5.72
CA GLY A 239 12.02 22.00 -4.91
C GLY A 239 11.70 20.88 -3.94
N GLN A 240 10.85 21.17 -2.95
CA GLN A 240 10.31 20.18 -2.03
C GLN A 240 8.87 20.47 -1.66
N ARG A 241 8.14 19.45 -1.21
CA ARG A 241 6.79 19.60 -0.67
C ARG A 241 6.44 18.44 0.25
N VAL A 242 5.71 18.74 1.33
CA VAL A 242 5.10 17.73 2.21
C VAL A 242 3.67 17.47 1.73
N PHE A 243 3.29 16.20 1.67
CA PHE A 243 1.96 15.75 1.31
C PHE A 243 1.31 15.03 2.48
N ARG A 244 0.02 15.28 2.71
CA ARG A 244 -0.84 14.39 3.52
C ARG A 244 -1.22 13.17 2.69
N THR A 245 -1.17 11.96 3.25
CA THR A 245 -1.37 10.75 2.44
C THR A 245 -2.25 9.70 3.11
N ASN A 246 -2.87 8.86 2.28
CA ASN A 246 -3.58 7.67 2.72
C ASN A 246 -2.67 6.43 2.83
N GLN A 247 -1.35 6.59 2.74
CA GLN A 247 -0.43 5.46 2.81
C GLN A 247 -0.44 4.84 4.21
N GLY A 248 -0.36 3.51 4.25
CA GLY A 248 -0.51 2.75 5.49
C GLY A 248 -1.92 2.76 6.10
N SER A 249 -2.96 3.23 5.39
CA SER A 249 -4.34 3.23 5.91
C SER A 249 -5.00 1.86 5.90
N GLY A 250 -4.67 1.00 4.93
CA GLY A 250 -5.42 -0.21 4.64
C GLY A 250 -6.76 0.04 3.94
N ASP A 251 -7.01 1.23 3.40
CA ASP A 251 -8.29 1.58 2.77
C ASP A 251 -8.69 0.66 1.58
N HIS A 252 -7.70 0.05 0.92
CA HIS A 252 -7.90 -0.93 -0.15
C HIS A 252 -8.32 -2.31 0.35
N LEU A 253 -8.09 -2.62 1.63
CA LEU A 253 -8.38 -3.92 2.20
C LEU A 253 -9.88 -4.07 2.48
N ARG A 254 -10.36 -5.29 2.27
CA ARG A 254 -11.66 -5.74 2.77
C ARG A 254 -11.48 -6.40 4.14
N PRO A 255 -12.56 -6.64 4.90
CA PRO A 255 -12.48 -7.40 6.13
C PRO A 255 -11.74 -8.73 5.94
N PRO A 256 -11.01 -9.21 6.96
CA PRO A 256 -10.27 -10.45 6.85
C PRO A 256 -11.19 -11.65 6.59
N ILE A 257 -10.70 -12.59 5.79
CA ILE A 257 -11.42 -13.83 5.46
C ILE A 257 -10.83 -14.96 6.28
N GLN A 258 -11.65 -15.70 7.02
CA GLN A 258 -11.22 -16.94 7.66
C GLN A 258 -11.45 -18.12 6.70
N ALA A 259 -10.48 -19.03 6.65
CA ALA A 259 -10.54 -20.23 5.80
C ALA A 259 -9.80 -21.41 6.44
N THR A 260 -10.14 -22.61 5.99
CA THR A 260 -9.45 -23.85 6.36
C THR A 260 -8.57 -24.31 5.21
N ILE A 261 -7.31 -24.64 5.50
CA ILE A 261 -6.34 -25.15 4.54
C ILE A 261 -6.72 -26.57 4.12
N GLU A 262 -6.79 -26.80 2.82
CA GLU A 262 -7.01 -28.11 2.20
C GLU A 262 -5.70 -28.69 1.66
N SER A 263 -4.86 -27.85 1.06
CA SER A 263 -3.50 -28.22 0.63
C SER A 263 -2.58 -27.02 0.53
N VAL A 264 -1.28 -27.28 0.51
CA VAL A 264 -0.21 -26.28 0.37
C VAL A 264 0.70 -26.69 -0.78
N ASP A 265 0.77 -25.84 -1.80
CA ASP A 265 1.59 -26.06 -2.99
C ASP A 265 2.73 -25.03 -3.03
N VAL A 266 3.98 -25.48 -2.94
CA VAL A 266 5.17 -24.62 -3.14
C VAL A 266 5.54 -24.61 -4.62
N ILE A 267 5.39 -23.45 -5.25
CA ILE A 267 5.57 -23.24 -6.69
C ILE A 267 7.02 -22.82 -6.98
N GLN A 268 7.52 -23.19 -8.16
CA GLN A 268 8.82 -22.75 -8.68
C GLN A 268 8.98 -21.22 -8.57
N GLY A 269 10.15 -20.78 -8.08
CA GLY A 269 10.42 -19.38 -7.72
C GLY A 269 10.12 -19.03 -6.25
N GLY A 270 9.62 -19.99 -5.46
CA GLY A 270 9.41 -19.83 -4.01
C GLY A 270 8.08 -19.15 -3.66
N HIS A 271 7.10 -19.19 -4.55
CA HIS A 271 5.73 -18.78 -4.23
C HIS A 271 5.00 -19.93 -3.52
N VAL A 272 4.01 -19.63 -2.69
CA VAL A 272 3.17 -20.64 -2.03
C VAL A 272 1.71 -20.38 -2.40
N ALA A 273 1.04 -21.41 -2.91
CA ALA A 273 -0.40 -21.42 -3.08
C ALA A 273 -1.03 -22.25 -1.96
N LEU A 274 -1.95 -21.64 -1.23
CA LEU A 274 -2.79 -22.29 -0.24
C LEU A 274 -4.13 -22.58 -0.90
N ARG A 275 -4.50 -23.86 -0.99
CA ARG A 275 -5.87 -24.25 -1.35
C ARG A 275 -6.69 -24.25 -0.09
N THR A 276 -7.82 -23.56 -0.13
CA THR A 276 -8.70 -23.39 1.03
C THR A 276 -10.15 -23.60 0.61
N ASP A 277 -11.03 -23.80 1.60
CA ASP A 277 -12.48 -23.84 1.43
C ASP A 277 -13.07 -22.50 0.90
N ARG A 278 -12.27 -21.43 0.87
CA ARG A 278 -12.59 -20.11 0.30
C ARG A 278 -11.84 -19.81 -1.00
N GLY A 279 -11.28 -20.83 -1.64
CA GLY A 279 -10.51 -20.72 -2.89
C GLY A 279 -9.00 -20.61 -2.67
N THR A 280 -8.27 -20.28 -3.73
CA THR A 280 -6.80 -20.23 -3.70
C THR A 280 -6.30 -18.92 -3.09
N TRP A 281 -5.39 -18.99 -2.12
CA TRP A 281 -4.65 -17.84 -1.61
C TRP A 281 -3.18 -17.95 -2.02
N LEU A 282 -2.57 -16.83 -2.38
CA LEU A 282 -1.22 -16.77 -2.93
C LEU A 282 -0.32 -15.93 -2.02
N ALA A 283 0.72 -16.56 -1.47
CA ALA A 283 1.84 -15.91 -0.81
C ALA A 283 3.03 -15.85 -1.78
N PHE A 284 3.29 -14.68 -2.35
CA PHE A 284 4.39 -14.54 -3.31
C PHE A 284 5.76 -14.59 -2.62
N ALA A 285 6.80 -15.08 -3.30
CA ALA A 285 8.15 -15.16 -2.77
C ALA A 285 8.69 -13.87 -2.08
N PRO A 286 8.41 -12.65 -2.60
CA PRO A 286 8.84 -11.43 -1.93
C PRO A 286 8.18 -11.20 -0.56
N SER A 287 7.03 -11.81 -0.26
CA SER A 287 6.25 -11.57 0.96
C SER A 287 6.95 -11.97 2.28
N GLY A 288 8.09 -12.69 2.21
CA GLY A 288 8.92 -12.98 3.38
C GLY A 288 8.20 -13.85 4.42
N LEU A 289 7.90 -13.28 5.59
CA LEU A 289 7.28 -14.00 6.71
C LEU A 289 5.95 -14.65 6.34
N ILE A 290 5.14 -14.02 5.48
CA ILE A 290 3.88 -14.64 5.01
C ILE A 290 4.18 -15.96 4.29
N ARG A 291 5.14 -15.96 3.36
CA ARG A 291 5.54 -17.17 2.64
C ARG A 291 6.07 -18.24 3.59
N GLU A 292 6.89 -17.84 4.57
CA GLU A 292 7.46 -18.77 5.55
C GLU A 292 6.37 -19.46 6.38
N VAL A 293 5.41 -18.70 6.91
CA VAL A 293 4.26 -19.26 7.63
C VAL A 293 3.43 -20.13 6.69
N ALA A 294 3.04 -19.60 5.53
CA ALA A 294 2.23 -20.31 4.55
C ALA A 294 2.83 -21.67 4.15
N SER A 295 4.15 -21.75 3.97
CA SER A 295 4.85 -22.99 3.59
C SER A 295 4.87 -24.08 4.68
N ARG A 296 4.56 -23.71 5.93
CA ARG A 296 4.54 -24.62 7.08
C ARG A 296 3.12 -25.06 7.48
N LEU A 297 2.10 -24.46 6.86
CA LEU A 297 0.72 -24.87 7.06
C LEU A 297 0.49 -26.28 6.51
N CYS A 298 -0.56 -26.93 6.99
CA CYS A 298 -0.97 -28.27 6.60
C CYS A 298 -2.50 -28.33 6.47
N PRO A 299 -3.04 -29.37 5.81
CA PRO A 299 -4.47 -29.58 5.74
C PRO A 299 -5.12 -29.59 7.13
N GLY A 300 -6.25 -28.90 7.27
CA GLY A 300 -6.99 -28.73 8.53
C GLY A 300 -6.58 -27.51 9.37
N ASP A 301 -5.52 -26.77 9.00
CA ASP A 301 -5.22 -25.49 9.64
C ASP A 301 -6.32 -24.47 9.35
N VAL A 302 -6.71 -23.71 10.37
CA VAL A 302 -7.61 -22.57 10.25
C VAL A 302 -6.77 -21.30 10.27
N VAL A 303 -6.94 -20.48 9.23
CA VAL A 303 -6.18 -19.25 9.02
C VAL A 303 -7.10 -18.07 8.74
N GLN A 304 -6.59 -16.87 8.96
CA GLN A 304 -7.22 -15.62 8.55
C GLN A 304 -6.32 -14.89 7.57
N GLY A 305 -6.87 -14.49 6.44
CA GLY A 305 -6.14 -13.83 5.35
C GLY A 305 -6.67 -12.43 5.07
N LEU A 306 -5.74 -11.54 4.75
CA LEU A 306 -6.02 -10.20 4.22
C LEU A 306 -5.25 -10.02 2.92
N GLY A 307 -5.88 -9.37 1.94
CA GLY A 307 -5.25 -9.15 0.66
C GLY A 307 -6.20 -8.68 -0.41
N LEU A 308 -5.77 -8.84 -1.65
CA LEU A 308 -6.49 -8.38 -2.83
C LEU A 308 -6.87 -9.55 -3.72
N GLN A 309 -8.14 -9.63 -4.10
CA GLN A 309 -8.62 -10.64 -5.04
C GLN A 309 -8.13 -10.31 -6.46
N SER A 310 -7.49 -11.30 -7.10
CA SER A 310 -7.06 -11.22 -8.49
C SER A 310 -7.82 -12.25 -9.34
N THR A 311 -8.22 -11.83 -10.53
CA THR A 311 -8.82 -12.68 -11.57
C THR A 311 -7.89 -12.90 -12.76
N LYS A 312 -6.61 -12.49 -12.64
CA LYS A 312 -5.65 -12.62 -13.74
C LYS A 312 -5.27 -14.09 -13.93
N PRO A 313 -5.38 -14.65 -15.15
CA PRO A 313 -5.01 -16.03 -15.42
C PRO A 313 -3.62 -16.40 -14.90
N GLY A 314 -3.52 -17.56 -14.26
CA GLY A 314 -2.29 -18.05 -13.62
C GLY A 314 -1.90 -17.36 -12.31
N ARG A 315 -2.63 -16.32 -11.88
CA ARG A 315 -2.49 -15.62 -10.60
C ARG A 315 -3.86 -15.33 -9.98
N GLU A 316 -4.80 -16.24 -10.18
CA GLU A 316 -6.16 -16.15 -9.67
C GLU A 316 -6.18 -16.48 -8.18
N GLY A 317 -6.99 -15.75 -7.42
CA GLY A 317 -7.11 -15.94 -5.98
C GLY A 317 -6.76 -14.72 -5.15
N LEU A 318 -6.73 -14.91 -3.83
CA LEU A 318 -6.42 -13.87 -2.86
C LEU A 318 -4.90 -13.66 -2.78
N HIS A 319 -4.41 -12.49 -3.16
CA HIS A 319 -3.00 -12.12 -3.03
C HIS A 319 -2.76 -11.61 -1.62
N LEU A 320 -2.13 -12.44 -0.78
CA LEU A 320 -1.97 -12.18 0.65
C LEU A 320 -1.05 -10.97 0.90
N GLU A 321 -1.57 -10.04 1.71
CA GLU A 321 -0.84 -8.90 2.30
C GLU A 321 -0.68 -9.07 3.81
N ALA A 322 -1.51 -9.88 4.46
CA ALA A 322 -1.28 -10.38 5.81
C ALA A 322 -1.91 -11.78 5.98
N LEU A 323 -1.35 -12.56 6.90
CA LEU A 323 -1.81 -13.90 7.23
C LEU A 323 -1.74 -14.10 8.75
N GLN A 324 -2.73 -14.77 9.32
CA GLN A 324 -2.75 -15.18 10.71
C GLN A 324 -3.11 -16.66 10.80
N HIS A 325 -2.33 -17.44 11.54
CA HIS A 325 -2.66 -18.84 11.85
C HIS A 325 -3.44 -18.88 13.15
N LEU A 326 -4.66 -19.41 13.13
CA LEU A 326 -5.56 -19.40 14.28
C LEU A 326 -5.51 -20.72 15.05
N SER A 327 -5.66 -21.85 14.36
CA SER A 327 -5.68 -23.17 14.98
C SER A 327 -5.37 -24.26 13.95
N GLY A 328 -5.22 -25.50 14.39
CA GLY A 328 -5.02 -26.62 13.48
C GLY A 328 -4.91 -27.96 14.20
N PRO A 329 -4.73 -29.06 13.44
CA PRO A 329 -4.55 -30.38 14.00
C PRO A 329 -3.25 -30.48 14.79
N LEU A 330 -3.22 -31.43 15.75
CA LEU A 330 -2.03 -31.70 16.57
C LEU A 330 -0.80 -32.00 15.71
N ARG A 331 0.34 -31.41 16.09
CA ARG A 331 1.65 -31.59 15.45
C ARG A 331 2.47 -32.64 16.17
N ASN A 332 3.49 -33.19 15.50
CA ASN A 332 4.46 -34.11 16.09
C ASN A 332 3.82 -35.25 16.90
N LEU A 333 2.80 -35.89 16.31
CA LEU A 333 2.04 -36.97 16.94
C LEU A 333 2.99 -38.04 17.49
N ARG A 334 2.81 -38.35 18.77
CA ARG A 334 3.59 -39.36 19.50
C ARG A 334 2.69 -40.17 20.42
N ARG A 335 3.18 -41.35 20.81
CA ARG A 335 2.53 -42.13 21.85
C ARG A 335 2.64 -41.43 23.20
N PRO A 336 1.57 -41.44 24.02
CA PRO A 336 1.58 -40.85 25.35
C PRO A 336 2.64 -41.48 26.26
N THR A 337 3.01 -40.74 27.31
CA THR A 337 3.87 -41.25 28.37
C THR A 337 3.00 -41.95 29.42
N CYS A 338 3.50 -43.07 29.94
CA CYS A 338 2.81 -43.80 31.00
C CYS A 338 2.68 -42.89 32.24
N PRO A 339 1.49 -42.73 32.81
CA PRO A 339 1.29 -41.89 34.01
C PRO A 339 2.02 -42.45 35.23
N ALA A 340 2.21 -43.78 35.32
CA ALA A 340 2.86 -44.42 36.47
C ALA A 340 4.39 -44.32 36.45
N CYS A 341 5.03 -44.59 35.31
CA CYS A 341 6.51 -44.69 35.24
C CYS A 341 7.17 -43.75 34.21
N ARG A 342 6.39 -42.86 33.57
CA ARG A 342 6.83 -41.81 32.63
C ARG A 342 7.56 -42.28 31.36
N LYS A 343 7.72 -43.60 31.15
CA LYS A 343 8.23 -44.16 29.89
C LYS A 343 7.18 -44.07 28.78
N ARG A 344 7.64 -43.87 27.54
CA ARG A 344 6.77 -43.79 26.36
C ARG A 344 6.11 -45.15 26.12
N MET A 345 4.78 -45.12 25.96
CA MET A 345 3.98 -46.33 25.72
C MET A 345 4.13 -46.82 24.27
N LYS A 346 3.89 -48.11 24.02
CA LYS A 346 3.93 -48.74 22.70
C LYS A 346 2.60 -49.41 22.39
N SER A 347 2.30 -49.65 21.11
CA SER A 347 1.12 -50.44 20.72
C SER A 347 1.24 -51.87 21.24
N ALA A 348 0.16 -52.40 21.82
CA ALA A 348 0.07 -53.79 22.25
C ALA A 348 -0.35 -54.76 21.13
N GLY A 349 -0.74 -54.23 19.97
CA GLY A 349 -1.28 -54.99 18.84
C GLY A 349 -2.53 -54.33 18.26
N LYS A 350 -2.97 -54.81 17.09
CA LYS A 350 -4.17 -54.28 16.42
C LYS A 350 -5.40 -54.43 17.33
N GLY A 351 -5.99 -53.31 17.73
CA GLY A 351 -7.18 -53.28 18.59
C GLY A 351 -6.92 -53.59 20.08
N GLN A 352 -5.67 -53.66 20.52
CA GLN A 352 -5.31 -53.98 21.92
C GLN A 352 -4.82 -52.77 22.74
N GLY A 353 -4.92 -51.55 22.19
CA GLY A 353 -4.51 -50.34 22.90
C GLY A 353 -3.00 -50.17 22.99
N LEU A 354 -2.58 -49.42 24.02
CA LEU A 354 -1.20 -49.13 24.36
C LEU A 354 -0.79 -49.87 25.62
N ARG A 355 0.45 -50.35 25.67
CA ARG A 355 1.07 -50.95 26.86
C ARG A 355 2.36 -50.23 27.23
N CYS A 356 2.59 -50.05 28.52
CA CYS A 356 3.86 -49.61 29.03
C CYS A 356 4.90 -50.76 28.97
N THR A 357 6.13 -50.46 28.53
CA THR A 357 7.20 -51.48 28.45
C THR A 357 7.84 -51.81 29.81
N ASN A 358 7.45 -51.13 30.89
CA ASN A 358 8.13 -51.19 32.18
C ASN A 358 7.20 -51.44 33.38
N CYS A 359 5.89 -51.31 33.19
CA CYS A 359 4.88 -51.65 34.19
C CYS A 359 3.64 -52.18 33.45
N ASP A 360 2.65 -52.66 34.21
CA ASP A 360 1.45 -53.26 33.62
C ASP A 360 0.36 -52.25 33.22
N HIS A 361 0.70 -50.96 33.18
CA HIS A 361 -0.24 -49.94 32.73
C HIS A 361 -0.57 -50.09 31.24
N THR A 362 -1.87 -50.04 30.95
CA THR A 362 -2.45 -50.02 29.61
C THR A 362 -3.29 -48.75 29.44
N ASP A 363 -3.40 -48.28 28.20
CA ASP A 363 -4.15 -47.06 27.83
C ASP A 363 -4.81 -47.28 26.47
N ASP A 364 -5.79 -46.45 26.13
CA ASP A 364 -6.47 -46.51 24.84
C ASP A 364 -5.51 -46.21 23.69
N ASP A 365 -5.80 -46.73 22.48
CA ASP A 365 -5.00 -46.46 21.29
C ASP A 365 -5.19 -45.01 20.84
N ARG A 366 -4.41 -44.11 21.44
CA ARG A 366 -4.43 -42.68 21.16
C ARG A 366 -3.07 -42.12 20.78
N TRP A 367 -3.11 -40.97 20.12
CA TRP A 367 -1.97 -40.14 19.84
C TRP A 367 -2.11 -38.83 20.60
N VAL A 368 -0.99 -38.36 21.14
CA VAL A 368 -0.88 -37.00 21.68
C VAL A 368 0.08 -36.23 20.79
N GLY A 369 -0.08 -34.93 20.70
CA GLY A 369 0.80 -34.08 19.90
C GLY A 369 0.93 -32.70 20.51
N ASP A 370 1.63 -31.84 19.81
CA ASP A 370 1.76 -30.44 20.17
C ASP A 370 0.58 -29.67 19.61
N GLU A 371 -0.08 -28.88 20.45
CA GLU A 371 -1.12 -27.96 20.01
C GLU A 371 -0.53 -26.87 19.13
N VAL A 372 -1.28 -26.46 18.11
CA VAL A 372 -0.93 -25.32 17.30
C VAL A 372 -1.14 -24.06 18.12
N VAL A 373 -0.05 -23.30 18.33
CA VAL A 373 -0.13 -21.99 18.96
C VAL A 373 -0.58 -20.98 17.90
N PRO A 374 -1.67 -20.22 18.15
CA PRO A 374 -2.10 -19.16 17.25
C PRO A 374 -0.96 -18.14 17.04
N SER A 375 -0.78 -17.71 15.79
CA SER A 375 0.17 -16.64 15.48
C SER A 375 -0.50 -15.26 15.65
N GLY A 376 0.33 -14.23 15.82
CA GLY A 376 -0.09 -12.87 15.45
C GLY A 376 -0.21 -12.72 13.93
N TRP A 377 -0.67 -11.55 13.48
CA TRP A 377 -0.62 -11.21 12.05
C TRP A 377 0.83 -11.17 11.56
N VAL A 378 1.13 -11.95 10.52
CA VAL A 378 2.36 -11.82 9.76
C VAL A 378 2.12 -11.01 8.50
N GLN A 379 3.09 -10.16 8.16
CA GLN A 379 3.02 -9.21 7.05
C GLN A 379 4.39 -9.10 6.35
N PRO A 380 4.46 -8.58 5.13
CA PRO A 380 5.73 -8.36 4.45
C PRO A 380 6.62 -7.38 5.23
N PRO A 381 7.94 -7.46 5.02
CA PRO A 381 8.86 -6.42 5.49
C PRO A 381 8.56 -5.09 4.77
N LEU A 382 8.89 -3.96 5.41
CA LEU A 382 8.49 -2.61 4.98
C LEU A 382 8.82 -2.32 3.51
N ASP A 383 9.98 -2.76 3.03
CA ASP A 383 10.46 -2.61 1.65
C ASP A 383 9.58 -3.30 0.59
N ARG A 384 8.72 -4.22 1.02
CA ARG A 384 7.88 -5.05 0.14
C ARG A 384 6.39 -4.91 0.44
N ARG A 385 6.04 -4.07 1.41
CA ARG A 385 4.64 -3.67 1.64
C ARG A 385 4.19 -2.80 0.48
N ARG A 386 2.92 -2.94 0.10
CA ARG A 386 2.30 -1.98 -0.80
C ARG A 386 2.14 -0.65 -0.08
N HIS A 387 2.08 0.45 -0.83
CA HIS A 387 1.93 1.79 -0.26
C HIS A 387 0.75 1.95 0.70
N LEU A 388 -0.36 1.27 0.42
CA LEU A 388 -1.56 1.33 1.26
C LEU A 388 -1.57 0.30 2.40
N ALA A 389 -0.66 -0.68 2.41
CA ALA A 389 -0.68 -1.73 3.42
C ALA A 389 -0.41 -1.14 4.81
N PRO A 390 -1.33 -1.32 5.77
CA PRO A 390 -1.17 -0.78 7.11
C PRO A 390 -0.12 -1.59 7.88
N ASP A 391 0.29 -1.06 9.03
CA ASP A 391 1.07 -1.86 9.96
C ASP A 391 0.16 -2.80 10.76
N MET A 392 0.24 -4.09 10.46
CA MET A 392 -0.64 -5.10 11.06
C MET A 392 -0.48 -5.27 12.57
N SER A 393 0.58 -4.72 13.16
CA SER A 393 0.78 -4.74 14.62
C SER A 393 -0.16 -3.79 15.36
N THR A 394 -0.59 -2.70 14.70
CA THR A 394 -1.46 -1.66 15.25
C THR A 394 -2.79 -1.55 14.52
N TRP A 395 -2.91 -2.17 13.35
CA TRP A 395 -4.12 -2.11 12.53
C TRP A 395 -5.30 -2.75 13.22
N LYS A 396 -6.37 -1.96 13.35
CA LYS A 396 -7.70 -2.45 13.73
C LYS A 396 -8.56 -2.41 12.47
N PRO A 397 -9.23 -3.51 12.10
CA PRO A 397 -10.24 -3.43 11.05
C PRO A 397 -11.25 -2.37 11.47
N GLU A 398 -11.59 -1.44 10.55
CA GLU A 398 -12.71 -0.53 10.80
C GLU A 398 -13.91 -1.40 11.18
N PRO A 399 -14.59 -1.13 12.31
CA PRO A 399 -15.88 -1.74 12.55
C PRO A 399 -16.76 -1.42 11.35
N LEU A 400 -17.56 -2.39 10.90
CA LEU A 400 -18.67 -2.12 9.98
C LEU A 400 -19.65 -1.18 10.69
N LEU A 401 -19.33 0.11 10.73
CA LEU A 401 -20.26 1.13 11.16
C LEU A 401 -21.24 1.28 10.01
N ASP A 402 -22.44 0.74 10.19
CA ASP A 402 -23.63 1.23 9.51
C ASP A 402 -23.74 2.73 9.78
N ARG A 403 -23.13 3.54 8.90
CA ARG A 403 -23.20 5.01 8.94
C ARG A 403 -24.54 5.52 8.41
N ASN A 404 -25.64 4.82 8.72
CA ASN A 404 -27.01 5.28 8.49
C ASN A 404 -27.63 5.95 9.72
N ASN A 405 -26.94 6.02 10.86
CA ASN A 405 -27.36 6.84 12.00
C ASN A 405 -26.43 8.03 12.18
N ALA A 406 -26.58 9.03 11.31
CA ALA A 406 -26.29 10.39 11.72
C ALA A 406 -27.39 10.81 12.73
N PRO A 407 -27.05 11.31 13.92
CA PRO A 407 -28.04 11.99 14.74
C PRO A 407 -28.44 13.26 14.00
N THR A 408 -29.71 13.34 13.61
CA THR A 408 -30.34 14.62 13.27
C THR A 408 -30.26 15.51 14.50
N SER A 409 -29.32 16.45 14.49
CA SER A 409 -29.29 17.55 15.44
C SER A 409 -30.40 18.53 15.07
N SER A 410 -31.48 18.46 15.84
CA SER A 410 -32.44 19.54 16.10
C SER A 410 -31.75 20.82 16.58
#